data_AF-A0A5B8LQZ2-F1
#
_entry.id   AF-A0A5B8LQZ2-F1
#
_cell.length_a   1.000
_cell.length_b   1.000
_cell.length_c   1.000
_cell.angle_alpha   90.00
_cell.angle_beta   90.00
_cell.angle_gamma   90.00
#
_symmetry.space_group_name_H-M   'P 1'
#
loop_
_entity.id
_entity.type
_entity.pdbx_description
1 polymer ?
#
loop_
_entity_poly.entity_id
_entity_poly.type
_entity_poly.pdbx_seq_one_letter_code
_entity_poly.pdbx_strand_id
1 'polypeptide(L)'
;MRLVVMAIFGILLLTGAVVAAPARPPSRTMLLDHPIQGTQIMYISPSGAAYLWHSAFPEVLEGRAYYGMVERHICLRFGADRYNPVTGLPAGRSECVPERDLHFIMRQWVDGDPFGLSTRRTPPFALSSGNTTIEILGSRAGIRFTTPVYDMDDFVIRPGGQAFDAKGICDSYAAAGIKQTYSFCPQ
;
A
#
# COMPACT_ATOMS: atom_id res chain seq x y z
N MET A 1 -61.94 42.60 18.82
CA MET A 1 -61.78 41.26 19.46
C MET A 1 -62.02 40.22 18.37
N ARG A 2 -61.16 39.27 17.99
CA ARG A 2 -59.95 38.68 18.59
C ARG A 2 -59.16 37.96 17.46
N LEU A 3 -57.83 38.03 17.59
CA LEU A 3 -56.77 37.10 17.16
C LEU A 3 -56.79 36.53 15.72
N VAL A 4 -55.94 37.13 14.87
CA VAL A 4 -55.29 36.45 13.75
C VAL A 4 -54.08 35.70 14.30
N VAL A 5 -54.14 34.37 14.36
CA VAL A 5 -53.02 33.52 14.77
C VAL A 5 -52.11 33.33 13.56
N MET A 6 -51.01 34.09 13.53
CA MET A 6 -49.92 33.92 12.58
C MET A 6 -49.18 32.60 12.89
N ALA A 7 -49.41 31.57 12.08
CA ALA A 7 -48.65 30.32 12.14
C ALA A 7 -47.26 30.54 11.52
N ILE A 8 -46.27 30.84 12.36
CA ILE A 8 -44.85 30.83 11.98
C ILE A 8 -44.42 29.36 11.92
N PHE A 9 -44.51 28.76 10.73
CA PHE A 9 -43.84 27.50 10.43
C PHE A 9 -42.33 27.75 10.40
N GLY A 10 -41.67 27.48 11.53
CA GLY A 10 -40.21 27.46 11.62
C GLY A 10 -39.66 26.32 10.77
N ILE A 11 -39.08 26.65 9.62
CA ILE A 11 -38.28 25.73 8.81
C ILE A 11 -37.00 25.46 9.58
N LEU A 12 -36.97 24.35 10.33
CA LEU A 12 -35.76 23.83 10.95
C LEU A 12 -34.89 23.24 9.82
N LEU A 13 -33.98 24.03 9.26
CA LEU A 13 -32.97 23.55 8.32
C LEU A 13 -32.02 22.62 9.08
N LEU A 14 -32.30 21.31 9.00
CA LEU A 14 -31.38 20.23 9.35
C LEU A 14 -30.20 20.28 8.38
N THR A 15 -29.24 21.16 8.63
CA THR A 15 -27.92 21.10 8.00
C THR A 15 -27.17 19.92 8.61
N GLY A 16 -27.49 18.70 8.15
CA GLY A 16 -26.72 17.52 8.48
C GLY A 16 -25.28 17.71 8.00
N ALA A 17 -24.34 17.81 8.94
CA ALA A 17 -22.93 17.81 8.62
C ALA A 17 -22.59 16.48 7.95
N VAL A 18 -22.28 16.51 6.66
CA VAL A 18 -21.71 15.36 5.96
C VAL A 18 -20.29 15.19 6.50
N VAL A 19 -20.11 14.27 7.45
CA VAL A 19 -18.78 13.86 7.87
C VAL A 19 -18.18 13.07 6.71
N ALA A 20 -17.20 13.66 6.03
CA ALA A 20 -16.44 12.95 5.00
C ALA A 20 -15.79 11.72 5.65
N ALA A 21 -16.05 10.54 5.09
CA ALA A 21 -15.36 9.34 5.52
C ALA A 21 -13.84 9.55 5.36
N PRO A 22 -13.01 9.03 6.27
CA PRO A 22 -11.56 9.12 6.11
C PRO A 22 -11.18 8.51 4.76
N ALA A 23 -10.27 9.19 4.05
CA ALA A 23 -9.75 8.70 2.78
C ALA A 23 -9.17 7.29 2.98
N ARG A 24 -9.64 6.33 2.19
CA ARG A 24 -9.09 4.97 2.24
C ARG A 24 -7.69 4.99 1.65
N PRO A 25 -6.74 4.25 2.23
CA PRO A 25 -5.42 4.11 1.62
C PRO A 25 -5.57 3.46 0.23
N PRO A 26 -4.78 3.90 -0.76
CA PRO A 26 -4.80 3.30 -2.09
C PRO A 26 -4.37 1.83 -2.02
N SER A 27 -4.92 1.02 -2.92
CA SER A 27 -4.53 -0.36 -3.12
C SER A 27 -3.09 -0.43 -3.62
N ARG A 28 -2.24 -1.26 -3.01
CA ARG A 28 -0.84 -1.40 -3.43
C ARG A 28 -0.33 -2.82 -3.32
N THR A 29 0.51 -3.20 -4.27
CA THR A 29 1.33 -4.40 -4.22
C THR A 29 2.77 -4.01 -3.95
N MET A 30 3.41 -4.68 -3.00
CA MET A 30 4.77 -4.39 -2.54
C MET A 30 5.65 -5.62 -2.68
N LEU A 31 6.88 -5.41 -3.15
CA LEU A 31 7.97 -6.35 -3.04
C LEU A 31 8.69 -6.10 -1.72
N LEU A 32 8.70 -7.09 -0.85
CA LEU A 32 9.41 -7.09 0.41
C LEU A 32 10.64 -8.00 0.29
N ASP A 33 11.76 -7.56 0.83
CA ASP A 33 12.99 -8.34 0.92
C ASP A 33 13.47 -8.34 2.37
N HIS A 34 13.05 -9.38 3.11
CA HIS A 34 13.37 -9.50 4.52
C HIS A 34 14.62 -10.37 4.70
N PRO A 35 15.63 -9.94 5.48
CA PRO A 35 16.92 -10.63 5.58
C PRO A 35 16.83 -12.07 6.08
N ILE A 36 15.79 -12.40 6.86
CA ILE A 36 15.58 -13.74 7.43
C ILE A 36 14.53 -14.55 6.65
N GLN A 37 13.52 -13.89 6.08
CA GLN A 37 12.34 -14.56 5.51
C GLN A 37 12.42 -14.61 3.97
N GLY A 38 13.38 -13.88 3.38
CA GLY A 38 13.58 -13.76 1.95
C GLY A 38 12.54 -12.86 1.29
N THR A 39 12.46 -13.01 -0.03
CA THR A 39 11.56 -12.23 -0.89
C THR A 39 10.10 -12.60 -0.66
N GLN A 40 9.23 -11.59 -0.66
CA GLN A 40 7.77 -11.72 -0.52
C GLN A 40 7.06 -10.69 -1.40
N ILE A 41 5.85 -11.01 -1.85
CA ILE A 41 4.95 -10.06 -2.49
C ILE A 41 3.70 -9.90 -1.61
N MET A 42 3.40 -8.66 -1.21
CA MET A 42 2.23 -8.35 -0.41
C MET A 42 1.31 -7.39 -1.15
N TYR A 43 0.05 -7.78 -1.34
CA TYR A 43 -1.01 -6.89 -1.80
C TYR A 43 -1.90 -6.46 -0.63
N ILE A 44 -2.12 -5.15 -0.49
CA ILE A 44 -3.10 -4.58 0.46
C ILE A 44 -4.18 -3.85 -0.32
N SER A 45 -5.43 -4.27 -0.14
CA SER A 45 -6.60 -3.62 -0.72
C SER A 45 -7.04 -2.38 0.07
N PRO A 46 -7.87 -1.49 -0.51
CA PRO A 46 -8.36 -0.29 0.19
C PRO A 46 -9.28 -0.61 1.38
N SER A 47 -9.78 -1.85 1.44
CA SER A 47 -10.62 -2.36 2.54
C SER A 47 -9.81 -2.88 3.73
N GLY A 48 -8.47 -2.95 3.60
CA GLY A 48 -7.60 -3.59 4.57
C GLY A 48 -7.51 -5.12 4.45
N ALA A 49 -8.11 -5.75 3.44
CA ALA A 49 -7.76 -7.13 3.10
C ALA A 49 -6.31 -7.17 2.59
N ALA A 50 -5.53 -8.15 3.05
CA ALA A 50 -4.12 -8.32 2.70
C ALA A 50 -3.88 -9.72 2.16
N TYR A 51 -2.97 -9.86 1.20
CA TYR A 51 -2.66 -11.11 0.52
C TYR A 51 -1.15 -11.24 0.37
N LEU A 52 -0.59 -12.36 0.80
CA LEU A 52 0.85 -12.58 0.83
C LEU A 52 1.23 -13.77 -0.04
N TRP A 53 2.11 -13.52 -1.00
CA TRP A 53 2.80 -14.53 -1.77
C TRP A 53 4.24 -14.65 -1.26
N HIS A 54 4.53 -15.79 -0.64
CA HIS A 54 5.77 -16.06 0.08
C HIS A 54 6.47 -17.30 -0.49
N SER A 55 7.80 -17.31 -0.53
CA SER A 55 8.60 -18.42 -1.10
C SER A 55 8.40 -19.76 -0.36
N ALA A 56 8.22 -19.72 0.95
CA ALA A 56 8.03 -20.90 1.79
C ALA A 56 6.63 -21.55 1.71
N PHE A 57 5.64 -20.92 1.07
CA PHE A 57 4.27 -21.43 1.01
C PHE A 57 3.80 -21.60 -0.44
N PRO A 58 3.17 -22.73 -0.79
CA PRO A 58 2.61 -22.93 -2.12
C PRO A 58 1.26 -22.22 -2.31
N GLU A 59 0.69 -21.66 -1.25
CA GLU A 59 -0.54 -20.86 -1.26
C GLU A 59 -0.29 -19.36 -1.12
N VAL A 60 -1.25 -18.55 -1.61
CA VAL A 60 -1.39 -17.15 -1.23
C VAL A 60 -2.07 -17.10 0.13
N LEU A 61 -1.42 -16.47 1.10
CA LEU A 61 -1.97 -16.32 2.44
C LEU A 61 -2.89 -15.11 2.49
N GLU A 62 -4.15 -15.35 2.79
CA GLU A 62 -5.13 -14.29 3.02
C GLU A 62 -5.03 -13.76 4.45
N GLY A 63 -5.27 -12.46 4.61
CA GLY A 63 -5.09 -11.77 5.85
C GLY A 63 -5.76 -10.40 5.92
N ARG A 64 -5.39 -9.66 6.97
CA ARG A 64 -5.87 -8.30 7.23
C ARG A 64 -4.71 -7.38 7.57
N ALA A 65 -4.75 -6.18 7.00
CA ALA A 65 -3.91 -5.06 7.34
C ALA A 65 -4.80 -3.94 7.92
N TYR A 66 -4.38 -3.38 9.05
CA TYR A 66 -5.01 -2.19 9.61
C TYR A 66 -3.98 -1.35 10.35
N TYR A 67 -4.20 -0.04 10.36
CA TYR A 67 -3.34 0.90 11.07
C TYR A 67 -3.71 0.94 12.54
N GLY A 68 -2.74 0.69 13.42
CA GLY A 68 -2.93 0.74 14.86
C GLY A 68 -3.17 2.16 15.37
N MET A 69 -3.85 2.31 16.51
CA MET A 69 -4.07 3.62 17.15
C MET A 69 -2.81 4.20 17.81
N VAL A 70 -1.80 3.35 18.07
CA VAL A 70 -0.52 3.76 18.64
C VAL A 70 0.50 3.90 17.50
N GLU A 71 1.00 5.12 17.34
CA GLU A 71 2.13 5.53 16.48
C GLU A 71 2.39 4.67 15.24
N ARG A 72 1.76 4.98 14.09
CA ARG A 72 2.14 4.46 12.76
C ARG A 72 2.53 2.97 12.73
N HIS A 73 1.76 2.11 13.40
CA HIS A 73 1.93 0.66 13.27
C HIS A 73 1.00 0.13 12.19
N ILE A 74 1.49 -0.83 11.42
CA ILE A 74 0.66 -1.69 10.57
C ILE A 74 0.52 -3.04 11.25
N CYS A 75 -0.72 -3.43 11.52
CA CYS A 75 -1.04 -4.72 12.09
C CYS A 75 -1.43 -5.68 10.99
N LEU A 76 -0.68 -6.78 10.87
CA LEU A 76 -0.84 -7.82 9.88
C LEU A 76 -1.35 -9.09 10.57
N ARG A 77 -2.37 -9.71 9.99
CA ARG A 77 -2.87 -11.00 10.44
C ARG A 77 -2.98 -11.91 9.23
N PHE A 78 -2.03 -12.83 9.07
CA PHE A 78 -2.03 -13.84 8.01
C PHE A 78 -2.21 -15.24 8.60
N GLY A 79 -2.94 -16.09 7.90
CA GLY A 79 -3.23 -17.45 8.34
C GLY A 79 -4.22 -17.50 9.51
N ALA A 80 -5.21 -18.39 9.43
CA ALA A 80 -6.16 -18.60 10.53
C ALA A 80 -5.54 -19.40 11.69
N ASP A 81 -4.47 -20.16 11.41
CA ASP A 81 -3.99 -21.27 12.23
C ASP A 81 -2.49 -21.60 12.03
N ARG A 82 -1.75 -20.87 11.19
CA ARG A 82 -0.31 -21.11 10.91
C ARG A 82 0.57 -19.87 11.11
N TYR A 83 1.84 -20.11 11.48
CA TYR A 83 2.94 -19.14 11.57
C TYR A 83 2.79 -17.94 10.63
N ASN A 84 2.95 -16.72 11.16
CA ASN A 84 2.94 -15.49 10.36
C ASN A 84 4.32 -15.25 9.75
N PRO A 85 4.47 -15.39 8.43
CA PRO A 85 5.80 -15.34 7.82
C PRO A 85 6.33 -13.94 7.60
N VAL A 86 5.58 -12.88 7.89
CA VAL A 86 6.08 -11.50 7.84
C VAL A 86 6.82 -11.14 9.12
N THR A 87 6.39 -11.69 10.25
CA THR A 87 6.87 -11.32 11.59
C THR A 87 7.60 -12.45 12.30
N GLY A 88 7.33 -13.68 11.89
CA GLY A 88 7.94 -14.88 12.43
C GLY A 88 7.33 -15.41 13.73
N LEU A 89 6.12 -14.98 14.10
CA LEU A 89 5.44 -15.43 15.33
C LEU A 89 4.26 -16.41 15.02
N PRO A 90 3.73 -17.10 16.05
CA PRO A 90 2.58 -17.99 15.88
C PRO A 90 1.31 -17.28 15.40
N ALA A 91 0.51 -18.00 14.61
CA ALA A 91 -0.76 -17.57 14.01
C ALA A 91 -1.81 -17.03 14.99
N GLY A 92 -2.86 -16.43 14.42
CA GLY A 92 -4.14 -16.24 15.10
C GLY A 92 -4.24 -14.95 15.90
N ARG A 93 -3.14 -14.21 16.04
CA ARG A 93 -3.11 -12.84 16.56
C ARG A 93 -2.73 -11.88 15.45
N SER A 94 -3.21 -10.66 15.56
CA SER A 94 -2.67 -9.59 14.74
C SER A 94 -1.31 -9.20 15.27
N GLU A 95 -0.36 -9.02 14.37
CA GLU A 95 0.99 -8.68 14.71
C GLU A 95 1.32 -7.33 14.12
N CYS A 96 1.61 -6.40 15.01
CA CYS A 96 1.83 -5.01 14.66
C CYS A 96 3.32 -4.76 14.56
N VAL A 97 3.74 -4.27 13.40
CA VAL A 97 5.09 -3.75 13.20
C VAL A 97 5.02 -2.24 13.00
N PRO A 98 6.01 -1.47 13.47
CA PRO A 98 6.16 -0.08 13.07
C PRO A 98 6.16 0.03 11.54
N GLU A 99 5.43 0.99 10.98
CA GLU A 99 5.38 1.23 9.53
C GLU A 99 6.77 1.49 8.95
N ARG A 100 7.66 2.12 9.73
CA ARG A 100 9.07 2.32 9.35
C ARG A 100 9.80 1.00 9.10
N ASP A 101 9.45 -0.07 9.83
CA ASP A 101 10.13 -1.36 9.73
C ASP A 101 9.64 -2.08 8.47
N LEU A 102 8.35 -1.99 8.14
CA LEU A 102 7.83 -2.44 6.85
C LEU A 102 8.45 -1.67 5.69
N HIS A 103 8.60 -0.35 5.84
CA HIS A 103 9.24 0.51 4.84
C HIS A 103 10.71 0.12 4.62
N PHE A 104 11.43 -0.26 5.67
CA PHE A 104 12.84 -0.66 5.59
C PHE A 104 13.06 -1.94 4.76
N ILE A 105 12.08 -2.87 4.76
CA ILE A 105 12.15 -4.10 3.96
C ILE A 105 11.42 -3.99 2.61
N MET A 106 10.72 -2.89 2.36
CA MET A 106 10.03 -2.65 1.09
C MET A 106 11.02 -2.18 0.04
N ARG A 107 11.17 -2.97 -1.03
CA ARG A 107 12.06 -2.66 -2.16
C ARG A 107 11.36 -1.95 -3.28
N GLN A 108 10.16 -2.42 -3.62
CA GLN A 108 9.38 -1.84 -4.71
C GLN A 108 7.89 -1.86 -4.38
N TRP A 109 7.13 -0.99 -5.04
CA TRP A 109 5.68 -1.07 -5.02
C TRP A 109 5.05 -0.61 -6.33
N VAL A 110 3.83 -1.06 -6.56
CA VAL A 110 3.01 -0.72 -7.71
C VAL A 110 1.55 -0.61 -7.27
N ASP A 111 0.81 0.30 -7.88
CA ASP A 111 -0.61 0.44 -7.60
C ASP A 111 -1.41 -0.81 -7.99
N GLY A 112 -2.42 -1.12 -7.19
CA GLY A 112 -3.37 -2.20 -7.46
C GLY A 112 -2.86 -3.61 -7.16
N ASP A 113 -3.50 -4.58 -7.81
CA ASP A 113 -3.24 -6.02 -7.67
C ASP A 113 -2.86 -6.64 -9.02
N PRO A 114 -1.72 -6.26 -9.61
CA PRO A 114 -1.33 -6.71 -10.94
C PRO A 114 -1.14 -8.24 -11.01
N PHE A 115 -0.73 -8.85 -9.89
CA PHE A 115 -0.59 -10.31 -9.79
C PHE A 115 -1.91 -11.02 -9.47
N GLY A 116 -3.03 -10.31 -9.30
CA GLY A 116 -4.34 -10.87 -8.96
C GLY A 116 -4.32 -11.75 -7.71
N LEU A 117 -3.54 -11.38 -6.69
CA LEU A 117 -3.41 -12.13 -5.44
C LEU A 117 -4.74 -12.22 -4.69
N SER A 118 -5.60 -11.22 -4.83
CA SER A 118 -6.90 -11.18 -4.16
C SER A 118 -7.95 -12.15 -4.73
N THR A 119 -7.70 -12.71 -5.90
CA THR A 119 -8.65 -13.58 -6.60
C THR A 119 -8.13 -15.01 -6.80
N ARG A 120 -6.94 -15.32 -6.28
CA ARG A 120 -6.31 -16.64 -6.43
C ARG A 120 -5.86 -17.21 -5.09
N ARG A 121 -5.90 -18.54 -5.00
CA ARG A 121 -5.40 -19.29 -3.84
C ARG A 121 -3.95 -19.74 -3.98
N THR A 122 -3.49 -19.88 -5.22
CA THR A 122 -2.12 -20.31 -5.54
C THR A 122 -1.40 -19.16 -6.24
N PRO A 123 -0.11 -18.91 -5.94
CA PRO A 123 0.63 -17.84 -6.60
C PRO A 123 0.82 -18.15 -8.08
N PRO A 124 1.15 -17.14 -8.92
CA PRO A 124 1.43 -17.34 -10.35
C PRO A 124 2.51 -18.40 -10.61
N PHE A 125 3.49 -18.49 -9.71
CA PHE A 125 4.55 -19.49 -9.72
C PHE A 125 5.23 -19.53 -8.33
N ALA A 126 6.12 -20.51 -8.10
CA ALA A 126 6.94 -20.54 -6.89
C ALA A 126 7.97 -19.40 -6.89
N LEU A 127 7.97 -18.59 -5.81
CA LEU A 127 8.91 -17.49 -5.64
C LEU A 127 10.29 -18.04 -5.28
N SER A 128 11.35 -17.53 -5.91
CA SER A 128 12.72 -17.83 -5.49
C SER A 128 13.12 -16.97 -4.30
N SER A 129 14.06 -17.45 -3.47
CA SER A 129 14.67 -16.66 -2.40
C SER A 129 15.76 -15.68 -2.86
N GLY A 130 16.06 -15.66 -4.17
CA GLY A 130 17.07 -14.76 -4.74
C GLY A 130 16.50 -13.39 -5.13
N ASN A 131 17.39 -12.44 -5.39
CA ASN A 131 17.05 -11.07 -5.80
C ASN A 131 16.12 -11.07 -7.02
N THR A 132 15.08 -10.24 -6.96
CA THR A 132 14.09 -10.09 -8.03
C THR A 132 13.51 -8.67 -8.02
N THR A 133 12.68 -8.37 -9.01
CA THR A 133 11.90 -7.11 -9.08
C THR A 133 10.46 -7.42 -9.46
N ILE A 134 9.54 -6.51 -9.18
CA ILE A 134 8.13 -6.59 -9.59
C ILE A 134 8.03 -6.77 -11.12
N GLU A 135 8.89 -6.12 -11.89
CA GLU A 135 8.94 -6.25 -13.35
C GLU A 135 9.37 -7.64 -13.81
N ILE A 136 10.42 -8.20 -13.20
CA ILE A 136 10.87 -9.57 -13.48
C ILE A 136 9.76 -10.57 -13.15
N LEU A 137 9.13 -10.41 -11.99
CA LEU A 137 8.02 -11.28 -11.58
C LEU A 137 6.81 -11.12 -12.49
N GLY A 138 6.49 -9.89 -12.90
CA GLY A 138 5.39 -9.62 -13.83
C GLY A 138 5.64 -10.24 -15.19
N SER A 139 6.84 -10.08 -15.75
CA SER A 139 7.24 -10.72 -17.01
C SER A 139 7.06 -12.24 -16.96
N ARG A 140 7.52 -12.88 -15.87
CA ARG A 140 7.35 -14.32 -15.65
C ARG A 140 5.88 -14.74 -15.50
N ALA A 141 5.03 -13.85 -14.96
CA ALA A 141 3.59 -14.05 -14.85
C ALA A 141 2.81 -13.65 -16.13
N GLY A 142 3.49 -13.19 -17.19
CA GLY A 142 2.83 -12.70 -18.41
C GLY A 142 2.15 -11.34 -18.26
N ILE A 143 2.50 -10.57 -17.23
CA ILE A 143 1.98 -9.24 -16.91
C ILE A 143 2.87 -8.17 -17.55
N ARG A 144 2.23 -7.17 -18.17
CA ARG A 144 2.89 -5.93 -18.58
C ARG A 144 2.37 -4.80 -17.71
N PHE A 145 3.27 -4.09 -17.04
CA PHE A 145 2.91 -2.95 -16.20
C PHE A 145 2.62 -1.73 -17.08
N THR A 146 1.42 -1.17 -16.93
CA THR A 146 1.01 0.11 -17.53
C THR A 146 0.88 1.21 -16.47
N THR A 147 1.39 0.94 -15.27
CA THR A 147 1.48 1.87 -14.14
C THR A 147 2.93 1.90 -13.67
N PRO A 148 3.40 3.00 -13.09
CA PRO A 148 4.74 3.06 -12.49
C PRO A 148 4.98 1.90 -11.52
N VAL A 149 6.15 1.28 -11.64
CA VAL A 149 6.75 0.53 -10.53
C VAL A 149 7.72 1.49 -9.86
N TYR A 150 7.52 1.71 -8.56
CA TYR A 150 8.35 2.57 -7.73
C TYR A 150 9.39 1.72 -7.02
N ASP A 151 10.66 2.09 -7.17
CA ASP A 151 11.77 1.45 -6.48
C ASP A 151 12.25 2.32 -5.32
N MET A 152 12.39 1.72 -4.15
CA MET A 152 12.72 2.41 -2.89
C MET A 152 14.22 2.60 -2.71
N ASP A 153 15.05 1.83 -3.40
CA ASP A 153 16.51 1.89 -3.24
C ASP A 153 17.12 3.04 -4.08
N ASP A 154 16.57 3.30 -5.26
CA ASP A 154 17.06 4.34 -6.18
C ASP A 154 16.05 5.46 -6.46
N PHE A 155 14.84 5.39 -5.89
CA PHE A 155 13.71 6.29 -6.18
C PHE A 155 13.36 6.39 -7.67
N VAL A 156 13.76 5.39 -8.48
CA VAL A 156 13.53 5.39 -9.92
C VAL A 156 12.16 4.79 -10.22
N ILE A 157 11.41 5.50 -11.06
CA ILE A 157 10.19 4.99 -11.70
C ILE A 157 10.60 4.22 -12.96
N ARG A 158 10.39 2.89 -12.95
CA ARG A 158 10.69 2.00 -14.08
C ARG A 158 9.40 1.68 -14.88
N PRO A 159 9.49 1.33 -16.17
CA PRO A 159 8.47 1.68 -17.17
C PRO A 159 7.07 1.15 -16.90
N GLY A 160 6.10 2.06 -17.07
CA GLY A 160 4.66 1.83 -16.97
C GLY A 160 3.88 3.12 -16.69
N GLY A 161 4.44 4.12 -16.02
CA GLY A 161 3.87 5.48 -16.01
C GLY A 161 4.88 6.54 -16.40
N GLN A 162 4.43 7.80 -16.40
CA GLN A 162 5.28 8.94 -16.78
C GLN A 162 6.64 8.82 -16.09
N ALA A 163 7.70 8.94 -16.88
CA ALA A 163 9.07 8.93 -16.37
C ALA A 163 9.16 9.87 -15.16
N PHE A 164 10.00 9.51 -14.18
CA PHE A 164 10.37 10.41 -13.10
C PHE A 164 10.72 11.78 -13.69
N ASP A 165 9.81 12.75 -13.55
CA ASP A 165 10.02 14.11 -14.03
C ASP A 165 10.90 14.82 -13.00
N ALA A 166 12.17 14.42 -12.98
CA ALA A 166 13.19 15.01 -12.14
C ALA A 166 13.13 16.54 -12.27
N LYS A 167 12.97 17.02 -13.51
CA LYS A 167 12.86 18.43 -13.82
C LYS A 167 11.62 19.06 -13.16
N GLY A 168 10.42 18.50 -13.34
CA GLY A 168 9.20 19.01 -12.72
C GLY A 168 9.24 19.02 -11.19
N ILE A 169 9.87 18.02 -10.58
CA ILE A 169 10.11 18.00 -9.14
C ILE A 169 11.07 19.13 -8.73
N CYS A 170 12.20 19.26 -9.41
CA CYS A 170 13.16 20.33 -9.15
C CYS A 170 12.56 21.72 -9.37
N ASP A 171 11.75 21.90 -10.43
CA ASP A 171 11.03 23.14 -10.74
C ASP A 171 10.02 23.47 -9.63
N SER A 172 9.30 22.47 -9.10
CA SER A 172 8.34 22.67 -8.00
C SER A 172 9.01 23.13 -6.71
N TYR A 173 10.20 22.60 -6.38
CA TYR A 173 10.96 23.02 -5.21
C TYR A 173 11.53 24.43 -5.38
N ALA A 174 12.01 24.76 -6.58
CA ALA A 174 12.46 26.11 -6.90
C ALA A 174 11.32 27.13 -6.78
N ALA A 175 10.14 26.80 -7.31
CA ALA A 175 8.94 27.63 -7.18
C ALA A 175 8.49 27.82 -5.73
N ALA A 176 8.72 26.82 -4.86
CA ALA A 176 8.42 26.87 -3.43
C ALA A 176 9.50 27.59 -2.60
N GLY A 177 10.60 28.05 -3.20
CA GLY A 177 11.71 28.70 -2.49
C GLY A 177 12.51 27.74 -1.58
N ILE A 178 12.39 26.44 -1.79
CA ILE A 178 13.08 25.42 -1.01
C ILE A 178 14.50 25.29 -1.57
N LYS A 179 15.52 25.63 -0.77
CA LYS A 179 16.93 25.41 -1.14
C LYS A 179 17.20 23.90 -1.20
N GLN A 180 17.55 23.42 -2.39
CA GLN A 180 17.73 21.99 -2.70
C GLN A 180 18.91 21.40 -1.92
N THR A 181 18.74 20.18 -1.40
CA THR A 181 19.80 19.34 -0.80
C THR A 181 19.95 17.99 -1.50
N TYR A 182 19.18 17.71 -2.56
CA TYR A 182 19.19 16.43 -3.25
C TYR A 182 20.14 16.41 -4.43
N SER A 183 20.90 15.33 -4.58
CA SER A 183 21.98 15.17 -5.57
C SER A 183 21.54 15.06 -7.03
N PHE A 184 20.24 14.89 -7.31
CA PHE A 184 19.71 14.68 -8.67
C PHE A 184 19.13 15.94 -9.33
N CYS A 185 18.98 17.06 -8.60
CA CYS A 185 18.63 18.34 -9.22
C CYS A 185 19.90 19.05 -9.70
N PRO A 186 19.99 19.47 -10.97
CA PRO A 186 21.13 20.26 -11.44
C PRO A 186 21.18 21.58 -10.66
N GLN A 187 22.39 21.94 -10.19
CA GLN A 187 22.65 23.22 -9.50
C GLN A 187 22.59 24.42 -10.45
#